data_AF-A0A538J1K2-F1
#
_entry.id   AF-A0A538J1K2-F1
#
_cell.length_a   1.000
_cell.length_b   1.000
_cell.length_c   1.000
_cell.angle_alpha   90.00
_cell.angle_beta   90.00
_cell.angle_gamma   90.00
#
_symmetry.space_group_name_H-M   'P 1'
#
loop_
_entity.id
_entity.type
_entity.pdbx_description
1 polymer ?
#
loop_
_entity_poly.entity_id
_entity_poly.type
_entity_poly.pdbx_seq_one_letter_code
_entity_poly.pdbx_strand_id
1 'polypeptide(L)' 'MTQDTYARDEGPGAGYVQFWPAGESVKGEFHCADCGYGVAVCRELPRCPMCGGESWEQAAWSPFARAAGRITF' A
#
# COMPACT_ATOMS: atom_id res chain seq x y z
N MET A 1 11.90 -0.68 46.34
CA MET A 1 10.82 -1.28 45.52
C MET A 1 11.36 -1.32 44.10
N THR A 2 11.67 -2.54 43.67
CA THR A 2 12.49 -2.86 42.50
C THR A 2 11.75 -2.49 41.21
N GLN A 3 12.48 -1.92 40.26
CA GLN A 3 12.01 -1.68 38.90
C GLN A 3 11.76 -3.04 38.24
N ASP A 4 10.51 -3.30 37.85
CA ASP A 4 10.16 -4.48 37.05
C ASP A 4 10.10 -4.08 35.58
N THR A 5 11.13 -4.52 34.90
CA THR A 5 11.29 -4.69 33.46
C THR A 5 10.08 -5.36 32.80
N TYR A 6 9.42 -4.66 31.88
CA TYR A 6 8.73 -5.29 30.73
C TYR A 6 9.18 -4.64 29.43
N ALA A 7 10.42 -4.95 29.05
CA ALA A 7 10.82 -4.97 27.65
C ALA A 7 10.28 -6.28 27.05
N ARG A 8 9.20 -6.19 26.25
CA ARG A 8 8.66 -7.20 25.33
C ARG A 8 7.41 -6.57 24.69
N ASP A 9 7.31 -6.31 23.40
CA ASP A 9 7.70 -7.09 22.24
C ASP A 9 7.67 -6.12 21.03
N GLU A 10 8.80 -5.54 20.63
CA GLU A 10 8.92 -4.97 19.27
C GLU A 10 9.30 -6.12 18.33
N GLY A 11 8.40 -7.10 18.21
CA GLY A 11 8.44 -8.01 17.08
C GLY A 11 8.39 -7.19 15.79
N PRO A 12 9.13 -7.54 14.73
CA PRO A 12 9.13 -6.78 13.48
C PRO A 12 7.78 -7.01 12.77
N GLY A 13 6.72 -6.43 13.30
CA GLY A 13 5.45 -6.19 12.62
C GLY A 13 5.59 -5.02 11.64
N ALA A 14 6.75 -4.90 10.99
CA ALA A 14 6.86 -4.13 9.77
C ALA A 14 5.98 -4.88 8.76
N GLY A 15 4.70 -4.49 8.70
CA GLY A 15 3.74 -5.06 7.75
C GLY A 15 4.38 -5.04 6.37
N TYR A 16 4.68 -6.23 5.85
CA TYR A 16 5.25 -6.34 4.53
C TYR A 16 4.20 -5.85 3.53
N VAL A 17 4.49 -4.74 2.87
CA VAL A 17 3.65 -4.26 1.77
C VAL A 17 4.03 -5.07 0.54
N GLN A 18 3.11 -5.93 0.11
CA GLN A 18 3.28 -6.66 -1.14
C GLN A 18 3.12 -5.70 -2.31
N PHE A 19 4.17 -5.60 -3.14
CA PHE A 19 4.12 -4.90 -4.40
C PHE A 19 3.73 -5.83 -5.54
N TRP A 20 2.85 -5.34 -6.41
CA TRP A 20 2.29 -6.04 -7.55
C TRP A 20 2.79 -5.37 -8.83
N PRO A 21 3.39 -6.12 -9.77
CA PRO A 21 3.85 -5.57 -11.04
C PRO A 21 2.68 -5.35 -12.00
N ALA A 22 2.83 -4.39 -12.92
CA ALA A 22 1.93 -4.23 -14.05
C ALA A 22 1.92 -5.50 -14.91
N GLY A 23 0.73 -5.88 -15.39
CA GLY A 23 0.46 -7.12 -16.13
C GLY A 23 -0.03 -8.27 -15.25
N GLU A 24 0.09 -8.16 -13.92
CA GLU A 24 -0.38 -9.21 -13.01
C GLU A 24 -1.91 -9.29 -12.96
N SER A 25 -2.45 -10.51 -12.88
CA SER A 25 -3.89 -10.72 -12.81
C SER A 25 -4.38 -10.64 -11.36
N VAL A 26 -4.92 -9.49 -10.97
CA VAL A 26 -5.37 -9.21 -9.61
C VAL A 26 -6.70 -8.47 -9.56
N LYS A 27 -7.34 -8.52 -8.39
CA LYS A 27 -8.59 -7.81 -8.13
C LYS A 27 -8.50 -7.05 -6.82
N GLY A 28 -8.92 -5.79 -6.82
CA GLY A 28 -8.92 -4.94 -5.65
C GLY A 28 -8.62 -3.48 -5.98
N GLU A 29 -8.38 -2.68 -4.93
CA GLU A 29 -7.88 -1.32 -5.05
C GLU A 29 -6.36 -1.34 -4.87
N PHE A 30 -5.66 -0.60 -5.73
CA PHE A 30 -4.21 -0.52 -5.76
C PHE A 30 -3.77 0.93 -5.84
N HIS A 31 -2.70 1.29 -5.14
CA HIS A 31 -2.05 2.59 -5.29
C HIS A 31 -0.71 2.41 -5.99
N CYS A 32 -0.33 3.35 -6.84
CA CYS A 32 0.99 3.35 -7.44
C CYS A 32 2.04 3.67 -6.36
N ALA A 33 3.07 2.85 -6.24
CA ALA A 33 4.12 3.02 -5.24
C ALA A 33 4.98 4.29 -5.47
N ASP A 34 4.92 4.85 -6.68
CA ASP A 34 5.74 6.00 -7.10
C ASP A 34 5.01 7.34 -6.93
N CYS A 35 3.78 7.46 -7.47
CA CYS A 35 3.01 8.71 -7.43
C CYS A 35 1.77 8.68 -6.52
N GLY A 36 1.43 7.52 -5.93
CA GLY A 36 0.25 7.36 -5.08
C GLY A 36 -1.09 7.32 -5.82
N TYR A 37 -1.11 7.28 -7.17
CA TYR A 37 -2.35 7.20 -7.93
C TYR A 37 -3.11 5.91 -7.63
N GLY A 38 -4.40 6.03 -7.27
CA GLY A 38 -5.23 4.88 -6.94
C GLY A 38 -6.11 4.38 -8.10
N VAL A 39 -6.18 3.06 -8.27
CA VAL A 39 -6.99 2.40 -9.30
C VAL A 39 -7.69 1.16 -8.73
N ALA A 40 -8.93 0.92 -9.17
CA ALA A 40 -9.62 -0.33 -8.92
C ALA A 40 -9.41 -1.27 -10.12
N VAL A 41 -8.82 -2.44 -9.89
CA VAL A 41 -8.56 -3.46 -10.92
C VAL A 41 -9.45 -4.67 -10.70
N CYS A 42 -9.95 -5.22 -11.81
CA CYS A 42 -10.76 -6.45 -11.82
C CYS A 42 -10.18 -7.56 -12.71
N ARG A 43 -9.06 -7.30 -13.40
CA ARG A 43 -8.42 -8.22 -14.36
C ARG A 43 -6.89 -8.11 -14.29
N GLU A 44 -6.25 -7.46 -15.25
CA GLU A 44 -4.82 -7.19 -15.28
C GLU A 44 -4.51 -5.80 -14.73
N LEU A 45 -3.40 -5.70 -13.99
CA LEU A 45 -2.91 -4.45 -13.42
C LEU A 45 -2.26 -3.59 -14.53
N PRO A 46 -2.79 -2.40 -14.87
CA PRO A 46 -2.21 -1.57 -15.92
C PRO A 46 -0.91 -0.90 -15.46
N ARG A 47 -0.15 -0.30 -16.38
CA ARG A 47 0.88 0.69 -16.00
C ARG A 47 0.19 1.94 -15.45
N CYS A 48 0.86 2.64 -14.52
CA CYS A 48 0.31 3.86 -13.94
C CYS A 48 0.15 4.93 -15.03
N PRO A 49 -1.07 5.46 -15.26
CA PRO A 49 -1.30 6.46 -16.30
C PRO A 49 -0.72 7.84 -15.97
N MET A 50 -0.32 8.08 -14.71
CA MET A 50 0.24 9.37 -14.27
C MET A 50 1.77 9.43 -14.43
N CYS A 51 2.50 8.45 -13.90
CA CYS A 51 3.97 8.44 -13.93
C CYS A 51 4.59 7.35 -14.82
N GLY A 52 3.79 6.43 -15.37
CA GLY A 52 4.28 5.28 -16.13
C GLY A 52 4.83 4.14 -15.27
N GLY A 53 4.81 4.29 -13.94
CA GLY A 53 5.26 3.29 -12.99
C GLY A 53 4.53 1.94 -13.14
N GLU A 54 5.24 0.87 -12.82
CA GLU A 54 4.75 -0.50 -12.94
C GLU A 54 4.60 -1.21 -11.59
N SER A 55 4.91 -0.52 -10.50
CA SER A 55 4.79 -1.04 -9.13
C SER A 55 3.55 -0.50 -8.44
N TRP A 56 2.75 -1.43 -7.92
CA TRP A 56 1.49 -1.15 -7.25
C TRP A 56 1.47 -1.76 -5.86
N GLU A 57 0.94 -1.05 -4.88
CA GLU A 57 0.68 -1.54 -3.53
C GLU A 57 -0.81 -1.82 -3.37
N GLN A 58 -1.17 -2.96 -2.78
CA GLN A 58 -2.57 -3.29 -2.54
C GLN A 58 -3.10 -2.44 -1.39
N ALA A 59 -4.09 -1.58 -1.69
CA ALA A 59 -4.75 -0.80 -0.67
C ALA A 59 -5.72 -1.71 0.10
N ALA A 60 -5.73 -1.58 1.43
CA ALA A 60 -6.76 -2.19 2.25
C ALA A 60 -8.10 -1.57 1.85
N TRP A 61 -8.89 -2.30 1.07
CA TRP A 61 -10.18 -1.83 0.61
C TRP A 61 -11.06 -1.49 1.81
N SER A 62 -11.37 -0.20 1.99
CA SER A 62 -12.28 0.27 3.01
C SER A 62 -13.16 1.38 2.43
N PRO A 63 -14.49 1.29 2.59
CA PRO A 63 -15.42 2.27 2.01
C PRO A 63 -15.21 3.70 2.52
N PHE A 64 -14.42 3.90 3.59
CA PHE A 64 -14.12 5.20 4.18
C PHE A 64 -12.64 5.59 4.13
N ALA A 65 -11.74 4.79 3.53
CA ALA A 65 -10.30 5.06 3.56
C ALA A 65 -9.79 6.11 2.54
N ARG A 66 -10.70 6.88 1.92
CA ARG A 66 -10.31 7.89 0.93
C ARG A 66 -9.93 9.22 1.58
N ALA A 67 -8.65 9.35 1.95
CA ALA A 67 -7.84 10.59 1.89
C ALA A 67 -6.48 10.40 2.58
N ALA A 68 -5.51 9.79 1.91
CA ALA A 68 -4.10 9.88 2.31
C ALA A 68 -3.21 10.46 1.21
N GLY A 69 -3.81 11.12 0.21
CA GLY A 69 -3.07 11.97 -0.72
C GLY A 69 -2.57 13.21 -0.01
N ARG A 70 -1.45 13.12 0.72
CA ARG A 70 -0.67 14.31 1.10
C ARG A 70 -0.07 14.89 -0.16
N ILE A 71 -0.78 15.85 -0.76
CA ILE A 71 -0.20 16.79 -1.70
C ILE A 71 0.62 17.75 -0.83
N THR A 72 1.94 17.59 -0.83
CA THR A 72 2.86 18.63 -0.32
C THR A 72 3.28 19.47 -1.52
N PHE A 73 3.06 20.78 -1.43
CA PHE A 73 3.36 21.78 -2.46
C PHE A 73 4.85 22.09 -2.55
#